data_AF-A0A0G4LSS4-F1
#
_entry.id   AF-A0A0G4LSS4-F1
#
_cell.length_a   1.000
_cell.length_b   1.000
_cell.length_c   1.000
_cell.angle_alpha   90.00
_cell.angle_beta   90.00
_cell.angle_gamma   90.00
#
_symmetry.space_group_name_H-M   'P 1'
#
loop_
_entity.id
_entity.type
_entity.pdbx_description
1 polymer ?
#
loop_
_entity_poly.entity_id
_entity_poly.type
_entity_poly.pdbx_seq_one_letter_code
_entity_poly.pdbx_strand_id
1 'polypeptide(L)'
;MFVLRNVGKLIFGSTSQESLIELPQGQLYLVRPLSPKGYSELIFKDATAQIRRTGQDFQYQLVIQRVYEEGEAELLAEEEGEDAEIDALSAERDEKTFLLDEALHFRVEIREGSEKVIAWRDLSGDTGDVFEFVCDNSVSTAQAESFERIAKECQYERKYRKPHTTASNDDFRQF
;
A
#
# COMPACT_ATOMS: atom_id res chain seq x y z
N MET A 1 47.85 -22.62 8.50
CA MET A 1 47.32 -21.63 9.47
C MET A 1 46.64 -20.56 8.65
N PHE A 2 45.31 -20.53 8.69
CA PHE A 2 44.47 -19.73 7.80
C PHE A 2 44.46 -18.27 8.24
N VAL A 3 44.63 -17.37 7.27
CA VAL A 3 44.24 -15.97 7.39
C VAL A 3 43.48 -15.63 6.12
N LEU A 4 42.23 -15.17 6.27
CA LEU A 4 41.62 -14.12 5.45
C LEU A 4 40.18 -13.88 5.92
N ARG A 5 40.02 -12.72 6.57
CA ARG A 5 38.96 -11.72 6.36
C ARG A 5 37.56 -12.25 5.98
N ASN A 6 36.66 -12.28 6.96
CA ASN A 6 35.22 -12.21 6.68
C ASN A 6 34.85 -10.75 6.35
N VAL A 7 34.98 -10.42 5.06
CA VAL A 7 34.38 -9.26 4.42
C VAL A 7 32.89 -9.52 4.21
N GLY A 8 32.06 -8.53 4.54
CA GLY A 8 30.69 -8.44 4.04
C GLY A 8 29.62 -8.98 4.97
N LYS A 9 29.38 -8.32 6.11
CA LYS A 9 27.98 -8.04 6.48
C LYS A 9 27.44 -7.17 5.36
N LEU A 10 26.88 -7.81 4.34
CA LEU A 10 26.05 -7.14 3.35
C LEU A 10 24.81 -6.68 4.11
N ILE A 11 24.91 -5.46 4.62
CA ILE A 11 23.76 -4.61 4.86
C ILE A 11 23.09 -4.53 3.48
N PHE A 12 22.09 -5.40 3.26
CA PHE A 12 21.10 -5.17 2.22
C PHE A 12 20.33 -3.93 2.66
N GLY A 13 20.95 -2.77 2.48
CA GLY A 13 20.27 -1.50 2.46
C GLY A 13 19.23 -1.61 1.36
N SER A 14 18.00 -1.28 1.70
CA SER A 14 16.86 -1.11 0.81
C SER A 14 17.11 0.07 -0.15
N THR A 15 18.08 -0.04 -1.05
CA THR A 15 18.46 1.03 -1.98
C THR A 15 17.53 1.15 -3.20
N SER A 16 16.23 0.86 -3.08
CA SER A 16 15.34 0.99 -4.26
C SER A 16 13.86 1.28 -4.01
N GLN A 17 13.42 1.51 -2.76
CA GLN A 17 12.02 1.81 -2.50
C GLN A 17 11.82 3.28 -2.14
N GLU A 18 12.00 4.13 -3.15
CA GLU A 18 11.70 5.55 -3.08
C GLU A 18 10.18 5.74 -3.06
N SER A 19 9.68 6.37 -1.99
CA SER A 19 8.28 6.80 -1.88
C SER A 19 8.01 7.94 -2.84
N LEU A 20 6.95 7.81 -3.65
CA LEU A 20 6.49 8.84 -4.59
C LEU A 20 5.48 9.79 -3.93
N ILE A 21 4.59 9.22 -3.11
CA ILE A 21 3.58 9.95 -2.35
C ILE A 21 3.08 9.08 -1.21
N GLU A 22 2.65 9.74 -0.14
CA GLU A 22 2.11 9.10 1.06
C GLU A 22 0.89 9.85 1.59
N LEU A 23 -0.06 9.09 2.13
CA LEU A 23 -1.15 9.57 2.95
C LEU A 23 -0.89 9.12 4.39
N PRO A 24 -0.76 10.08 5.32
CA PRO A 24 -0.16 9.83 6.63
C PRO A 24 -1.08 9.11 7.61
N GLN A 25 -2.40 9.09 7.37
CA GLN A 25 -3.34 8.48 8.30
C GLN A 25 -4.64 8.07 7.62
N GLY A 26 -5.11 6.88 7.97
CA GLY A 26 -6.40 6.34 7.58
C GLY A 26 -6.59 4.94 8.14
N GLN A 27 -7.65 4.30 7.68
CA GLN A 27 -8.05 2.96 8.10
C GLN A 27 -8.21 2.07 6.87
N LEU A 28 -7.75 0.82 6.96
CA LEU A 28 -7.89 -0.15 5.89
C LEU A 28 -9.05 -1.09 6.17
N TYR A 29 -9.99 -1.17 5.25
CA TYR A 29 -11.08 -2.12 5.25
C TYR A 29 -10.98 -3.09 4.07
N LEU A 30 -11.48 -4.29 4.25
CA LEU A 30 -11.78 -5.24 3.19
C LEU A 30 -13.29 -5.43 3.11
N VAL A 31 -13.89 -4.94 2.03
CA VAL A 31 -15.32 -5.02 1.76
C VAL A 31 -15.58 -6.26 0.90
N ARG A 32 -16.45 -7.15 1.40
CA ARG A 32 -16.84 -8.41 0.77
C ARG A 32 -18.36 -8.48 0.61
N PRO A 33 -18.93 -7.90 -0.46
CA PRO A 33 -20.39 -7.78 -0.63
C PRO A 33 -21.15 -9.12 -0.62
N LEU A 34 -20.48 -10.21 -0.98
CA LEU A 34 -21.06 -11.55 -1.08
C LEU A 34 -20.77 -12.44 0.14
N SER A 35 -20.04 -11.93 1.13
CA SER A 35 -19.61 -12.72 2.29
C SER A 35 -20.77 -13.00 3.26
N PRO A 36 -20.97 -14.27 3.67
CA PRO A 36 -21.94 -14.61 4.71
C PRO A 36 -21.48 -14.22 6.12
N LYS A 37 -20.19 -13.86 6.29
CA LYS A 37 -19.59 -13.52 7.59
C LYS A 37 -19.70 -12.04 7.95
N GLY A 38 -20.11 -11.19 7.02
CA GLY A 38 -20.19 -9.74 7.20
C GLY A 38 -19.73 -8.99 5.95
N TYR A 39 -20.28 -7.79 5.76
CA TYR A 39 -20.07 -6.97 4.57
C TYR A 39 -18.69 -6.32 4.52
N SER A 40 -18.12 -5.94 5.66
CA SER A 40 -16.84 -5.23 5.76
C SER A 40 -16.05 -5.71 6.97
N GLU A 41 -14.74 -5.86 6.79
CA GLU A 41 -13.76 -6.24 7.80
C GLU A 41 -12.75 -5.10 7.97
N LEU A 42 -12.55 -4.61 9.20
CA LEU A 42 -11.48 -3.65 9.50
C LEU A 42 -10.16 -4.42 9.59
N ILE A 43 -9.25 -4.15 8.67
CA ILE A 43 -7.92 -4.78 8.60
C ILE A 43 -6.93 -4.00 9.45
N PHE A 44 -6.84 -2.68 9.23
CA PHE A 44 -5.98 -1.79 10.01
C PHE A 44 -6.78 -0.62 10.54
N LYS A 45 -6.80 -0.48 11.88
CA LYS A 45 -7.45 0.63 12.58
C LYS A 45 -6.75 1.96 12.30
N ASP A 46 -5.42 1.93 12.27
CA ASP A 46 -4.54 3.06 11.99
C ASP A 46 -3.46 2.60 11.00
N ALA A 47 -3.35 3.31 9.88
CA ALA A 47 -2.42 2.96 8.81
C ALA A 47 -2.00 4.17 7.97
N THR A 48 -0.86 4.04 7.28
CA THR A 48 -0.45 4.92 6.18
C THR A 48 -0.65 4.23 4.84
N ALA A 49 -0.88 5.01 3.79
CA ALA A 49 -0.94 4.50 2.42
C ALA A 49 0.14 5.18 1.58
N GLN A 50 0.95 4.40 0.86
CA GLN A 50 2.10 4.90 0.12
C GLN A 50 2.16 4.29 -1.29
N ILE A 51 2.58 5.09 -2.27
CA ILE A 51 3.01 4.56 -3.58
C ILE A 51 4.53 4.63 -3.64
N ARG A 52 5.19 3.50 -3.88
CA ARG A 52 6.66 3.42 -3.94
C ARG A 52 7.17 2.79 -5.24
N ARG A 53 8.37 3.20 -5.64
CA ARG A 53 9.14 2.52 -6.69
C ARG A 53 9.64 1.17 -6.20
N THR A 54 9.91 0.29 -7.14
CA THR A 54 10.68 -0.94 -6.89
C THR A 54 12.03 -0.84 -7.58
N GLY A 55 12.89 -1.85 -7.39
CA GLY A 55 14.15 -1.95 -8.13
C GLY A 55 14.01 -2.24 -9.63
N GLN A 56 12.79 -2.40 -10.15
CA GLN A 56 12.53 -2.64 -11.56
C GLN A 56 11.79 -1.47 -12.21
N ASP A 57 12.26 -1.06 -13.39
CA ASP A 57 11.62 -0.01 -14.17
C ASP A 57 10.15 -0.31 -14.46
N PHE A 58 9.32 0.72 -14.31
CA PHE A 58 7.88 0.68 -14.53
C PHE A 58 7.16 -0.33 -13.63
N GLN A 59 7.73 -0.62 -12.46
CA GLN A 59 7.07 -1.39 -11.42
C GLN A 59 6.93 -0.55 -10.15
N TYR A 60 5.66 -0.41 -9.74
CA TYR A 60 5.22 0.44 -8.64
C TYR A 60 4.33 -0.37 -7.71
N GLN A 61 4.40 -0.07 -6.42
CA GLN A 61 3.59 -0.73 -5.40
C GLN A 61 2.74 0.28 -4.65
N LEU A 62 1.46 -0.05 -4.44
CA LEU A 62 0.64 0.52 -3.40
C LEU A 62 0.91 -0.27 -2.11
N VAL A 63 1.23 0.42 -1.04
CA VAL A 63 1.57 -0.18 0.25
C VAL A 63 0.74 0.46 1.33
N ILE A 64 0.05 -0.38 2.10
CA ILE A 64 -0.67 0.04 3.29
C ILE A 64 0.09 -0.53 4.49
N GLN A 65 0.59 0.37 5.33
CA GLN A 65 1.38 0.01 6.51
C GLN A 65 0.58 0.34 7.76
N ARG A 66 0.39 -0.65 8.63
CA ARG A 66 -0.21 -0.44 9.94
C ARG A 66 0.66 0.50 10.79
N VAL A 67 0.01 1.41 11.50
CA VAL A 67 0.62 2.31 12.49
C VAL A 67 0.18 1.84 13.88
N TYR A 68 1.15 1.73 14.79
CA TYR A 68 0.90 1.39 16.20
C TYR A 68 0.78 2.65 17.04
N GLU A 69 -0.16 2.66 17.98
CA GLU A 69 -0.18 3.66 19.05
C GLU A 69 0.96 3.37 20.06
N GLU A 70 1.47 4.40 20.72
CA GLU A 70 2.57 4.27 21.69
C GLU A 70 2.21 3.25 22.78
N GLY A 71 2.99 2.18 22.90
CA GLY A 71 2.76 1.07 23.84
C GLY A 71 2.03 -0.16 23.28
N GLU A 72 1.36 -0.07 22.13
CA GLU A 72 0.70 -1.26 21.53
C GLU A 72 1.71 -2.29 20.99
N ALA A 73 2.80 -1.82 20.39
CA ALA A 73 3.84 -2.70 19.85
C ALA A 73 4.56 -3.50 20.94
N GLU A 74 4.76 -2.90 22.13
CA GLU A 74 5.38 -3.57 23.28
C GLU A 74 4.47 -4.67 23.83
N LEU A 75 3.16 -4.42 23.93
CA LEU A 75 2.18 -5.42 24.39
C LEU A 75 2.09 -6.62 23.45
N LEU A 76 2.12 -6.40 22.13
CA LEU A 76 2.11 -7.49 21.15
C LEU A 76 3.38 -8.33 21.19
N ALA A 77 4.54 -7.70 21.37
CA ALA A 77 5.82 -8.40 21.50
C ALA A 77 5.89 -9.25 22.78
N GLU A 78 5.29 -8.79 23.88
CA GLU A 78 5.19 -9.55 25.13
C GLU A 78 4.26 -10.78 25.02
N GLU A 79 3.19 -10.69 24.22
CA GLU A 79 2.26 -11.81 24.00
C GLU A 79 2.83 -12.88 23.04
N GLU A 80 3.67 -12.50 22.09
CA GLU A 80 4.11 -13.38 21.00
C GLU A 80 5.41 -14.14 21.25
N GLY A 81 6.23 -13.73 22.22
CA GLY A 81 7.48 -14.41 22.58
C GLY A 81 8.61 -14.20 21.56
N GLU A 82 9.86 -14.26 22.02
CA GLU A 82 11.08 -13.92 21.26
C GLU A 82 11.49 -14.96 20.16
N ASP A 83 10.56 -15.45 19.33
CA ASP A 83 10.90 -16.33 18.21
C ASP A 83 11.05 -15.53 16.91
N ALA A 84 12.25 -15.55 16.32
CA ALA A 84 12.60 -14.80 15.10
C ALA A 84 11.80 -15.23 13.84
N GLU A 85 11.09 -16.36 13.87
CA GLU A 85 10.16 -16.79 12.82
C GLU A 85 8.83 -16.01 12.89
N ILE A 86 8.46 -15.51 14.08
CA ILE A 86 7.28 -14.68 14.30
C ILE A 86 7.49 -13.27 13.74
N ASP A 87 8.71 -12.74 13.78
CA ASP A 87 9.02 -11.40 13.27
C ASP A 87 8.86 -11.28 11.74
N ALA A 88 9.15 -12.34 10.99
CA ALA A 88 8.89 -12.37 9.55
C ALA A 88 7.37 -12.44 9.23
N LEU A 89 6.60 -13.15 10.06
CA LEU A 89 5.14 -13.22 9.96
C LEU A 89 4.46 -11.92 10.44
N SER A 90 5.09 -11.18 11.36
CA SER A 90 4.61 -9.88 11.85
C SER A 90 4.68 -8.81 10.74
N ALA A 91 5.74 -8.81 9.94
CA ALA A 91 5.88 -7.91 8.80
C ALA A 91 4.79 -8.12 7.73
N GLU A 92 4.42 -9.39 7.44
CA GLU A 92 3.30 -9.71 6.54
C GLU A 92 1.92 -9.41 7.16
N ARG A 93 1.84 -9.39 8.50
CA ARG A 93 0.63 -8.99 9.23
C ARG A 93 0.39 -7.49 9.14
N ASP A 94 1.45 -6.70 9.19
CA ASP A 94 1.35 -5.25 9.37
C ASP A 94 1.51 -4.46 8.06
N GLU A 95 1.93 -5.09 6.97
CA GLU A 95 2.01 -4.48 5.64
C GLU A 95 1.08 -5.20 4.64
N LYS A 96 0.34 -4.42 3.83
CA LYS A 96 -0.33 -4.92 2.63
C LYS A 96 0.24 -4.25 1.40
N THR A 97 0.89 -5.04 0.54
CA THR A 97 1.50 -4.56 -0.70
C THR A 97 0.74 -5.07 -1.93
N PHE A 98 0.43 -4.16 -2.84
CA PHE A 98 -0.28 -4.42 -4.10
C PHE A 98 0.53 -3.89 -5.27
N LEU A 99 0.67 -4.69 -6.31
CA LEU A 99 1.26 -4.24 -7.57
C LEU A 99 0.31 -3.25 -8.23
N LEU A 100 0.78 -2.04 -8.54
CA LEU A 100 -0.06 -0.99 -9.10
C LEU A 100 -0.33 -1.22 -10.60
N ASP A 101 -1.12 -2.25 -10.86
CA ASP A 101 -1.55 -2.72 -12.17
C ASP A 101 -2.93 -2.17 -12.53
N GLU A 102 -3.26 -2.12 -13.82
CA GLU A 102 -4.59 -1.65 -14.27
C GLU A 102 -5.73 -2.54 -13.76
N ALA A 103 -5.46 -3.83 -13.54
CA ALA A 103 -6.44 -4.77 -13.03
C ALA A 103 -7.01 -4.37 -11.66
N LEU A 104 -6.26 -3.58 -10.87
CA LEU A 104 -6.72 -3.07 -9.58
C LEU A 104 -7.95 -2.18 -9.69
N HIS A 105 -8.18 -1.52 -10.82
CA HIS A 105 -9.21 -0.47 -10.96
C HIS A 105 -9.17 0.51 -9.78
N PHE A 106 -7.96 1.03 -9.54
CA PHE A 106 -7.66 1.97 -8.48
C PHE A 106 -8.48 3.24 -8.67
N ARG A 107 -9.13 3.72 -7.60
CA ARG A 107 -9.93 4.95 -7.65
C ARG A 107 -9.92 5.68 -6.33
N VAL A 108 -10.19 6.98 -6.40
CA VAL A 108 -10.42 7.83 -5.23
C VAL A 108 -11.83 8.39 -5.30
N GLU A 109 -12.59 8.19 -4.24
CA GLU A 109 -13.95 8.68 -4.06
C GLU A 109 -13.95 9.76 -2.97
N ILE A 110 -14.53 10.92 -3.27
CA ILE A 110 -14.75 11.98 -2.29
C ILE A 110 -16.25 12.02 -2.03
N ARG A 111 -16.66 11.49 -0.87
CA ARG A 111 -18.09 11.34 -0.51
C ARG A 111 -18.64 12.62 0.12
N GLU A 112 -19.97 12.69 0.20
CA GLU A 112 -20.66 13.78 0.89
C GLU A 112 -20.18 13.86 2.36
N GLY A 113 -19.76 15.04 2.80
CA GLY A 113 -19.17 15.23 4.13
C GLY A 113 -17.64 15.27 4.17
N SER A 114 -16.96 15.29 3.01
CA SER A 114 -15.50 15.35 2.88
C SER A 114 -14.76 14.07 3.27
N GLU A 115 -15.43 12.93 3.37
CA GLU A 115 -14.75 11.64 3.50
C GLU A 115 -14.04 11.31 2.18
N LYS A 116 -12.76 10.91 2.26
CA LYS A 116 -11.97 10.48 1.09
C LYS A 116 -11.69 9.00 1.23
N VAL A 117 -12.05 8.23 0.22
CA VAL A 117 -11.87 6.78 0.20
C VAL A 117 -11.09 6.39 -1.03
N ILE A 118 -10.02 5.66 -0.81
CA ILE A 118 -9.23 5.05 -1.88
C ILE A 118 -9.66 3.60 -1.97
N ALA A 119 -10.01 3.14 -3.16
CA ALA A 119 -10.51 1.79 -3.34
C ALA A 119 -9.85 1.07 -4.52
N TRP A 120 -9.61 -0.23 -4.35
CA TRP A 120 -9.07 -1.10 -5.39
C TRP A 120 -9.58 -2.53 -5.21
N ARG A 121 -9.61 -3.30 -6.30
CA ARG A 121 -10.05 -4.70 -6.29
C ARG A 121 -9.06 -5.57 -5.54
N ASP A 122 -9.59 -6.50 -4.75
CA ASP A 122 -8.81 -7.63 -4.27
C ASP A 122 -8.66 -8.65 -5.42
N LEU A 123 -7.46 -8.70 -6.03
CA LEU A 123 -7.17 -9.63 -7.12
C LEU A 123 -6.99 -11.08 -6.63
N SER A 124 -6.88 -11.29 -5.32
CA SER A 124 -6.76 -12.61 -4.69
C SER A 124 -8.05 -13.10 -4.03
N GLY A 125 -9.03 -12.22 -3.87
CA GLY A 125 -10.31 -12.47 -3.22
C GLY A 125 -11.41 -12.91 -4.17
N ASP A 126 -12.65 -12.90 -3.67
CA ASP A 126 -13.83 -13.25 -4.45
C ASP A 126 -14.26 -12.12 -5.40
N THR A 127 -15.10 -12.45 -6.38
CA THR A 127 -15.59 -11.44 -7.33
C THR A 127 -16.40 -10.38 -6.60
N GLY A 128 -15.92 -9.13 -6.69
CA GLY A 128 -16.54 -7.97 -6.06
C GLY A 128 -15.88 -7.57 -4.74
N ASP A 129 -14.89 -8.33 -4.26
CA ASP A 129 -14.10 -7.95 -3.10
C ASP A 129 -13.22 -6.73 -3.44
N VAL A 130 -13.22 -5.76 -2.54
CA VAL A 130 -12.52 -4.49 -2.69
C VAL A 130 -11.91 -4.09 -1.36
N PHE A 131 -10.67 -3.62 -1.42
CA PHE A 131 -10.07 -2.89 -0.31
C PHE A 131 -10.53 -1.43 -0.37
N GLU A 132 -10.79 -0.86 0.80
CA GLU A 132 -11.07 0.57 0.99
C GLU A 132 -10.10 1.12 2.04
N PHE A 133 -9.30 2.10 1.66
CA PHE A 133 -8.53 2.93 2.58
C PHE A 133 -9.31 4.23 2.83
N VAL A 134 -9.89 4.36 4.01
CA VAL A 134 -10.65 5.53 4.43
C VAL A 134 -9.66 6.52 5.06
N CYS A 135 -9.45 7.66 4.40
CA CYS A 135 -8.52 8.68 4.86
C CYS A 135 -9.04 9.38 6.11
N ASP A 136 -8.13 9.72 7.03
CA ASP A 136 -8.46 10.61 8.15
C ASP A 136 -8.82 12.03 7.64
N ASN A 137 -9.59 12.77 8.45
CA ASN A 137 -10.01 14.14 8.14
C ASN A 137 -8.83 15.13 7.96
N SER A 138 -7.67 14.82 8.54
CA SER A 138 -6.42 15.59 8.33
C SER A 138 -5.90 15.52 6.89
N VAL A 139 -6.28 14.49 6.12
CA VAL A 139 -5.90 14.35 4.72
C VAL A 139 -6.70 15.33 3.86
N SER A 140 -6.01 16.27 3.23
CA SER A 140 -6.64 17.25 2.34
C SER A 140 -7.13 16.61 1.03
N THR A 141 -8.10 17.24 0.37
CA THR A 141 -8.61 16.76 -0.93
C THR A 141 -7.51 16.77 -1.99
N ALA A 142 -6.68 17.81 -2.00
CA ALA A 142 -5.54 17.92 -2.91
C ALA A 142 -4.51 16.79 -2.72
N GLN A 143 -4.32 16.28 -1.50
CA GLN A 143 -3.47 15.11 -1.24
C GLN A 143 -4.07 13.84 -1.84
N ALA A 144 -5.37 13.60 -1.61
CA ALA A 144 -6.07 12.44 -2.17
C ALA A 144 -6.09 12.46 -3.72
N GLU A 145 -6.36 13.62 -4.32
CA GLU A 145 -6.32 13.81 -5.78
C GLU A 145 -4.90 13.65 -6.35
N SER A 146 -3.87 14.13 -5.64
CA SER A 146 -2.47 13.90 -6.04
C SER A 146 -2.09 12.43 -5.98
N PHE A 147 -2.61 11.71 -4.97
CA PHE A 147 -2.41 10.28 -4.82
C PHE A 147 -3.05 9.51 -5.98
N GLU A 148 -4.29 9.87 -6.36
CA GLU A 148 -4.97 9.32 -7.54
C GLU A 148 -4.16 9.56 -8.82
N ARG A 149 -3.74 10.80 -9.05
CA ARG A 149 -2.97 11.17 -10.25
C ARG A 149 -1.67 10.37 -10.36
N ILE A 150 -0.90 10.28 -9.27
CA ILE A 150 0.36 9.50 -9.24
C ILE A 150 0.07 8.02 -9.47
N ALA A 151 -1.04 7.49 -8.95
CA ALA A 151 -1.42 6.11 -9.20
C ALA A 151 -1.66 5.85 -10.71
N LYS A 152 -2.42 6.73 -11.36
CA LYS A 152 -2.69 6.63 -12.82
C LYS A 152 -1.43 6.79 -13.66
N GLU A 153 -0.53 7.70 -13.29
CA GLU A 153 0.79 7.86 -13.91
C GLU A 153 1.58 6.54 -13.82
N CYS A 154 1.66 5.95 -12.62
CA CYS A 154 2.36 4.68 -12.40
C CYS A 154 1.74 3.51 -13.19
N GLN A 155 0.40 3.41 -13.26
CA GLN A 155 -0.30 2.40 -14.04
C GLN A 155 -0.05 2.55 -15.55
N TYR A 156 -0.06 3.79 -16.07
CA TYR A 156 0.29 4.10 -17.46
C TYR A 156 1.71 3.61 -17.77
N GLU A 157 2.67 4.02 -16.95
CA GLU A 157 4.06 3.68 -17.17
C GLU A 157 4.30 2.17 -17.18
N ARG A 158 3.65 1.47 -16.26
CA ARG A 158 3.69 0.01 -16.18
C ARG A 158 3.11 -0.65 -17.43
N LYS A 159 1.93 -0.21 -17.89
CA LYS A 159 1.23 -0.79 -19.05
C LYS A 159 2.03 -0.58 -20.34
N TYR A 160 2.53 0.63 -20.56
CA TYR A 160 3.15 1.02 -21.84
C TYR A 160 4.68 0.94 -21.85
N ARG A 161 5.31 0.76 -20.67
CA ARG A 161 6.76 0.73 -20.49
C ARG A 161 7.44 1.99 -21.02
N LYS A 162 6.83 3.15 -20.74
CA LYS A 162 7.27 4.49 -21.15
C LYS A 162 6.96 5.50 -20.05
N PRO A 163 7.72 6.61 -19.94
CA PRO A 163 7.43 7.65 -18.96
C PRO A 163 6.05 8.28 -19.12
N HIS A 164 5.37 8.60 -18.01
CA HIS A 164 4.05 9.23 -18.00
C HIS A 164 4.05 10.62 -18.66
N THR A 165 5.21 11.27 -18.76
CA THR A 165 5.38 12.56 -19.46
C THR A 165 5.11 12.48 -20.95
N THR A 166 5.00 11.27 -21.51
CA THR A 166 4.61 11.02 -22.91
C THR A 166 3.11 10.78 -23.09
N ALA A 167 2.36 10.67 -21.99
CA ALA A 167 0.91 10.43 -21.99
C ALA A 167 0.13 11.72 -22.27
N SER A 168 -1.01 11.57 -22.93
CA SER A 168 -2.06 12.57 -22.98
C SER A 168 -3.03 12.40 -21.80
N ASN A 169 -3.85 13.41 -21.52
CA ASN A 169 -4.89 13.29 -20.50
C ASN A 169 -5.91 12.18 -20.80
N ASP A 170 -6.14 11.87 -22.08
CA ASP A 170 -7.05 10.80 -22.48
C ASP A 170 -6.48 9.41 -22.17
N ASP A 171 -5.16 9.25 -22.18
CA ASP A 171 -4.51 7.97 -21.87
C ASP A 171 -4.71 7.54 -20.40
N PHE A 172 -4.96 8.51 -19.50
CA PHE A 172 -5.23 8.25 -18.09
C PHE A 172 -6.68 7.84 -17.81
N ARG A 173 -7.62 8.04 -18.75
CA ARG A 173 -9.05 7.75 -18.52
C ARG A 173 -9.36 6.26 -18.34
N GLN A 174 -8.47 5.39 -18.83
CA GLN A 174 -8.62 3.94 -18.68
C GLN A 174 -8.20 3.43 -17.30
N PHE A 175 -7.56 4.29 -16.49
CA PHE A 175 -7.03 3.99 -15.17
C PHE A 175 -7.85 4.68 -14.09
#